data_AF-A0A3G2S6U3-F1
#
_entry.id   AF-A0A3G2S6U3-F1
#
_cell.length_a   1.000
_cell.length_b   1.000
_cell.length_c   1.000
_cell.angle_alpha   90.00
_cell.angle_beta   90.00
_cell.angle_gamma   90.00
#
_symmetry.space_group_name_H-M   'P 1'
#
loop_
_entity.id
_entity.type
_entity.pdbx_description
1 polymer ?
#
loop_
_entity_poly.entity_id
_entity_poly.type
_entity_poly.pdbx_seq_one_letter_code
_entity_poly.pdbx_strand_id
1 'polypeptide(L)'
;MATESYLVQLLSDSNLPTGGFIASGGLESYHAHGFLPPHDTVSTTLSFVEHTLGNYAASVLPYMCAAYRLSRSYIEGHDDALDALCRLDWHHHTLLLNHVSRRASLIQGIALLTLYVRSFSSALQDDSARADALVEELRRRIRRGGARLAGGAPALPSDELAGHLAVCTGVFSCCVGLSLERMIHHHVFLQARNLMSCSIRLNTIGPYLAHRLLASDLRPLVERIAASVSCEAGDKLIAENGDDDDEDLDLVCTTWPLGEIIQARHDQLHSRLFNS
;
A
#
# COMPACT_ATOMS: atom_id res chain seq x y z
N MET A 1 -22.96 -3.09 -4.43
CA MET A 1 -23.05 -3.81 -3.13
C MET A 1 -22.77 -5.30 -3.25
N ALA A 2 -23.58 -6.13 -3.93
CA ALA A 2 -23.31 -7.59 -4.01
C ALA A 2 -22.02 -7.95 -4.78
N THR A 3 -21.80 -7.32 -5.94
CA THR A 3 -20.58 -7.50 -6.75
C THR A 3 -19.33 -7.03 -6.01
N GLU A 4 -19.44 -5.93 -5.30
CA GLU A 4 -18.35 -5.34 -4.51
C GLU A 4 -17.93 -6.23 -3.35
N SER A 5 -18.89 -6.82 -2.63
CA SER A 5 -18.61 -7.79 -1.56
C SER A 5 -17.87 -9.02 -2.10
N TYR A 6 -18.24 -9.50 -3.30
CA TYR A 6 -17.55 -10.62 -3.94
C TYR A 6 -16.12 -10.25 -4.36
N LEU A 7 -15.91 -9.04 -4.89
CA LEU A 7 -14.57 -8.54 -5.20
C LEU A 7 -13.70 -8.46 -3.95
N VAL A 8 -14.21 -7.94 -2.83
CA VAL A 8 -13.46 -7.90 -1.56
C VAL A 8 -13.08 -9.29 -1.09
N GLN A 9 -13.96 -10.29 -1.24
CA GLN A 9 -13.64 -11.69 -0.91
C GLN A 9 -12.52 -12.23 -1.79
N LEU A 10 -12.57 -11.98 -3.10
CA LEU A 10 -11.54 -12.39 -4.04
C LEU A 10 -10.19 -11.72 -3.74
N LEU A 11 -10.20 -10.41 -3.47
CA LEU A 11 -9.01 -9.63 -3.10
C LEU A 11 -8.52 -9.96 -1.68
N SER A 12 -9.33 -10.65 -0.88
CA SER A 12 -8.92 -11.24 0.38
C SER A 12 -8.24 -12.60 0.21
N ASP A 13 -8.10 -13.18 -0.98
CA ASP A 13 -7.42 -14.46 -1.11
C ASP A 13 -5.92 -14.33 -0.80
N SER A 14 -5.35 -15.26 -0.03
CA SER A 14 -3.90 -15.29 0.22
C SER A 14 -3.08 -15.68 -1.00
N ASN A 15 -3.71 -16.31 -2.00
CA ASN A 15 -3.09 -16.78 -3.23
C ASN A 15 -2.96 -15.70 -4.32
N LEU A 16 -3.38 -14.47 -4.04
CA LEU A 16 -3.21 -13.37 -4.99
C LEU A 16 -1.73 -13.20 -5.34
N PRO A 17 -1.38 -13.16 -6.64
CA PRO A 17 0.01 -13.11 -7.11
C PRO A 17 0.59 -11.69 -7.01
N THR A 18 0.33 -10.99 -5.90
CA THR A 18 0.82 -9.65 -5.62
C THR A 18 2.06 -9.64 -4.73
N GLY A 19 2.45 -10.79 -4.18
CA GLY A 19 3.62 -10.90 -3.30
C GLY A 19 3.44 -10.27 -1.92
N GLY A 20 2.20 -9.92 -1.53
CA GLY A 20 1.88 -9.29 -0.24
C GLY A 20 2.36 -10.09 0.98
N PHE A 21 2.30 -11.41 0.90
CA PHE A 21 2.69 -12.34 1.99
C PHE A 21 4.19 -12.65 2.03
N ILE A 22 4.98 -12.10 1.11
CA ILE A 22 6.42 -12.36 1.03
C ILE A 22 7.19 -11.40 1.95
N ALA A 23 6.65 -10.20 2.19
CA ALA A 23 7.24 -9.16 3.05
C ALA A 23 6.61 -9.16 4.45
N SER A 24 7.46 -9.00 5.48
CA SER A 24 7.03 -9.03 6.90
C SER A 24 6.56 -7.68 7.46
N GLY A 25 6.62 -6.61 6.65
CA GLY A 25 6.35 -5.24 7.14
C GLY A 25 7.28 -4.80 8.27
N GLY A 26 8.48 -5.38 8.36
CA GLY A 26 9.45 -5.10 9.42
C GLY A 26 9.31 -5.97 10.67
N LEU A 27 8.25 -6.79 10.80
CA LEU A 27 8.02 -7.62 11.99
C LEU A 27 9.13 -8.64 12.24
N GLU A 28 9.70 -9.24 11.19
CA GLU A 28 10.83 -10.15 11.33
C GLU A 28 12.06 -9.44 11.91
N SER A 29 12.35 -8.24 11.40
CA SER A 29 13.46 -7.42 11.92
C SER A 29 13.19 -6.98 13.36
N TYR A 30 11.95 -6.58 13.67
CA TYR A 30 11.52 -6.21 15.02
C TYR A 30 11.72 -7.38 16.01
N HIS A 31 11.34 -8.59 15.60
CA HIS A 31 11.57 -9.81 16.37
C HIS A 31 13.07 -10.10 16.55
N ALA A 32 13.84 -10.13 15.45
CA ALA A 32 15.25 -10.51 15.46
C ALA A 32 16.14 -9.53 16.24
N HIS A 33 15.76 -8.26 16.33
CA HIS A 33 16.45 -7.26 17.15
C HIS A 33 16.01 -7.26 18.63
N GLY A 34 15.17 -8.22 19.05
CA GLY A 34 14.80 -8.42 20.45
C GLY A 34 13.68 -7.53 20.97
N PHE A 35 12.93 -6.85 20.10
CA PHE A 35 11.80 -6.02 20.51
C PHE A 35 10.52 -6.82 20.81
N LEU A 36 10.51 -8.14 20.61
CA LEU A 36 9.42 -9.02 21.03
C LEU A 36 9.85 -9.87 22.24
N PRO A 37 9.56 -9.45 23.48
CA PRO A 37 9.90 -10.21 24.67
C PRO A 37 9.05 -11.49 24.79
N PRO A 38 9.64 -12.64 25.17
CA PRO A 38 8.89 -13.91 25.26
C PRO A 38 7.70 -13.89 26.22
N HIS A 39 7.80 -13.12 27.31
CA HIS A 39 6.76 -13.02 28.33
C HIS A 39 5.61 -12.09 27.95
N ASP A 40 5.78 -11.23 26.93
CA ASP A 40 4.76 -10.27 26.51
C ASP A 40 4.64 -10.17 24.98
N THR A 41 4.79 -11.30 24.30
CA THR A 41 4.83 -11.36 22.83
C THR A 41 3.52 -10.87 22.21
N VAL A 42 2.37 -11.22 22.79
CA VAL A 42 1.05 -10.89 22.23
C VAL A 42 0.78 -9.39 22.32
N SER A 43 0.92 -8.79 23.50
CA SER A 43 0.70 -7.35 23.70
C SER A 43 1.64 -6.55 22.81
N THR A 44 2.93 -6.90 22.81
CA THR A 44 3.94 -6.19 22.01
C THR A 44 3.68 -6.32 20.51
N THR A 45 3.18 -7.47 20.05
CA THR A 45 2.77 -7.65 18.65
C THR A 45 1.56 -6.79 18.31
N LEU A 46 0.56 -6.70 19.19
CA LEU A 46 -0.60 -5.83 18.98
C LEU A 46 -0.19 -4.35 18.94
N SER A 47 0.70 -3.92 19.84
CA SER A 47 1.29 -2.57 19.79
C SER A 47 2.05 -2.35 18.49
N PHE A 48 2.88 -3.30 18.03
CA PHE A 48 3.56 -3.20 16.74
C PHE A 48 2.57 -3.02 15.58
N VAL A 49 1.49 -3.80 15.56
CA VAL A 49 0.44 -3.70 14.53
C VAL A 49 -0.23 -2.33 14.58
N GLU A 50 -0.59 -1.82 15.76
CA GLU A 50 -1.20 -0.50 15.92
C GLU A 50 -0.31 0.62 15.38
N HIS A 51 0.97 0.66 15.77
CA HIS A 51 1.91 1.67 15.26
C HIS A 51 2.13 1.53 13.75
N THR A 52 2.23 0.31 13.23
CA THR A 52 2.42 0.06 11.80
C THR A 52 1.21 0.53 11.00
N LEU A 53 -0.01 0.19 11.42
CA LEU A 53 -1.24 0.59 10.75
C LEU A 53 -1.48 2.10 10.85
N GLY A 54 -1.20 2.71 12.01
CA GLY A 54 -1.25 4.16 12.20
C GLY A 54 -0.29 4.90 11.28
N ASN A 55 0.96 4.43 11.17
CA ASN A 55 1.92 4.97 10.22
C ASN A 55 1.47 4.79 8.77
N TYR A 56 0.92 3.62 8.43
CA TYR A 56 0.39 3.34 7.09
C TYR A 56 -0.74 4.31 6.71
N ALA A 57 -1.60 4.66 7.66
CA ALA A 57 -2.71 5.58 7.43
C ALA A 57 -2.28 7.03 7.19
N ALA A 58 -1.17 7.48 7.79
CA ALA A 58 -0.64 8.82 7.57
C ALA A 58 0.31 8.91 6.37
N SER A 59 1.10 7.87 6.10
CA SER A 59 2.18 7.91 5.10
C SER A 59 1.83 7.27 3.75
N VAL A 60 0.83 6.38 3.68
CA VAL A 60 0.55 5.59 2.48
C VAL A 60 -0.90 5.74 1.99
N LEU A 61 -1.90 5.65 2.89
CA LEU A 61 -3.31 5.74 2.49
C LEU A 61 -3.68 7.05 1.77
N PRO A 62 -3.13 8.24 2.10
CA PRO A 62 -3.44 9.46 1.36
C PRO A 62 -3.05 9.36 -0.13
N TYR A 63 -1.92 8.72 -0.45
CA TYR A 63 -1.53 8.45 -1.84
C TYR A 63 -2.47 7.47 -2.54
N MET A 64 -2.95 6.44 -1.83
CA MET A 64 -3.93 5.51 -2.39
C MET A 64 -5.24 6.23 -2.74
N CYS A 65 -5.72 7.10 -1.84
CA CYS A 65 -6.92 7.89 -2.04
C CYS A 65 -6.76 8.89 -3.20
N ALA A 66 -5.65 9.62 -3.22
CA ALA A 66 -5.30 10.55 -4.31
C ALA A 66 -5.25 9.82 -5.66
N ALA A 67 -4.53 8.70 -5.73
CA ALA A 67 -4.43 7.90 -6.96
C ALA A 67 -5.78 7.36 -7.41
N TYR A 68 -6.64 6.94 -6.49
CA TYR A 68 -8.01 6.53 -6.79
C TYR A 68 -8.82 7.66 -7.43
N ARG A 69 -8.78 8.87 -6.85
CA ARG A 69 -9.49 10.05 -7.36
C ARG A 69 -8.98 10.48 -8.74
N LEU A 70 -7.66 10.52 -8.93
CA LEU A 70 -7.06 10.81 -10.24
C LEU A 70 -7.42 9.76 -11.29
N SER A 71 -7.43 8.48 -10.91
CA SER A 71 -7.83 7.40 -11.82
C SER A 71 -9.29 7.54 -12.26
N ARG A 72 -10.17 7.92 -11.33
CA ARG A 72 -11.57 8.22 -11.64
C ARG A 72 -11.68 9.40 -12.62
N SER A 73 -10.97 10.50 -12.35
CA SER A 73 -10.93 11.69 -13.22
C SER A 73 -10.46 11.34 -14.64
N TYR A 74 -9.42 10.49 -14.78
CA TYR A 74 -8.97 9.98 -16.06
C TYR A 74 -10.03 9.14 -16.79
N ILE A 75 -10.74 8.26 -16.07
CA ILE A 75 -11.83 7.46 -16.63
C ILE A 75 -12.98 8.36 -17.11
N GLU A 76 -13.23 9.47 -16.42
CA GLU A 76 -14.26 10.46 -16.77
C GLU A 76 -13.89 11.36 -17.97
N GLY A 77 -12.62 11.35 -18.42
CA GLY A 77 -12.20 12.06 -19.64
C GLY A 77 -11.05 13.04 -19.47
N HIS A 78 -10.51 13.21 -18.26
CA HIS A 78 -9.44 14.17 -17.97
C HIS A 78 -8.06 13.53 -18.14
N ASP A 79 -7.47 13.66 -19.33
CA ASP A 79 -6.22 12.98 -19.68
C ASP A 79 -4.99 13.50 -18.89
N ASP A 80 -5.06 14.74 -18.40
CA ASP A 80 -4.06 15.39 -17.52
C ASP A 80 -3.89 14.67 -16.16
N ALA A 81 -4.92 13.95 -15.70
CA ALA A 81 -4.85 13.13 -14.49
C ALA A 81 -3.75 12.06 -14.55
N LEU A 82 -3.35 11.62 -15.76
CA LEU A 82 -2.25 10.68 -15.94
C LEU A 82 -0.89 11.28 -15.55
N ASP A 83 -0.65 12.55 -15.88
CA ASP A 83 0.58 13.23 -15.51
C ASP A 83 0.58 13.58 -14.01
N ALA A 84 -0.59 13.91 -13.44
CA ALA A 84 -0.76 14.04 -12.00
C ALA A 84 -0.45 12.73 -11.25
N LEU A 85 -0.87 11.57 -11.78
CA LEU A 85 -0.50 10.25 -11.22
C LEU A 85 1.00 10.02 -11.22
N CYS A 86 1.71 10.45 -12.26
CA CYS A 86 3.17 10.34 -12.33
C CYS A 86 3.85 11.20 -11.26
N ARG A 87 3.41 12.45 -11.09
CA ARG A 87 3.90 13.35 -10.03
C ARG A 87 3.63 12.79 -8.65
N LEU A 88 2.43 12.25 -8.42
CA LEU A 88 2.02 11.62 -7.17
C LEU A 88 2.92 10.43 -6.80
N ASP A 89 3.18 9.53 -7.76
CA ASP A 89 4.04 8.36 -7.56
C ASP A 89 5.49 8.76 -7.29
N TRP A 90 6.00 9.77 -8.00
CA TRP A 90 7.33 10.32 -7.76
C TRP A 90 7.44 10.98 -6.38
N HIS A 91 6.44 11.77 -5.98
CA HIS A 91 6.39 12.38 -4.65
C HIS A 91 6.47 11.31 -3.56
N HIS A 92 5.64 10.26 -3.66
CA HIS A 92 5.70 9.11 -2.75
C HIS A 92 7.08 8.41 -2.77
N HIS A 93 7.69 8.24 -3.95
CA HIS A 93 9.04 7.65 -4.08
C HIS A 93 10.09 8.41 -3.25
N THR A 94 10.03 9.75 -3.27
CA THR A 94 10.98 10.60 -2.55
C THR A 94 10.79 10.54 -1.03
N LEU A 95 9.55 10.38 -0.55
CA LEU A 95 9.27 10.27 0.89
C LEU A 95 9.49 8.86 1.44
N LEU A 96 9.47 7.82 0.60
CA LEU A 96 9.70 6.44 1.03
C LEU A 96 11.22 6.16 1.18
N LEU A 97 11.81 6.65 2.26
CA LEU A 97 13.26 6.60 2.51
C LEU A 97 13.81 5.20 2.77
N ASN A 98 12.98 4.29 3.26
CA ASN A 98 13.38 2.92 3.55
C ASN A 98 13.51 2.09 2.27
N HIS A 99 14.74 1.70 1.93
CA HIS A 99 15.04 0.92 0.73
C HIS A 99 14.37 -0.46 0.67
N VAL A 100 14.16 -1.12 1.82
CA VAL A 100 13.46 -2.40 1.93
C VAL A 100 11.98 -2.19 1.56
N SER A 101 11.30 -1.26 2.24
CA SER A 101 9.91 -0.88 1.94
C SER A 101 9.74 -0.40 0.50
N ARG A 102 10.69 0.38 0.00
CA ARG A 102 10.69 0.88 -1.39
C ARG A 102 10.74 -0.27 -2.38
N ARG A 103 11.67 -1.21 -2.21
CA ARG A 103 11.81 -2.40 -3.06
C ARG A 103 10.53 -3.25 -3.05
N ALA A 104 10.00 -3.55 -1.87
CA ALA A 104 8.75 -4.29 -1.74
C ALA A 104 7.58 -3.58 -2.45
N SER A 105 7.44 -2.27 -2.20
CA SER A 105 6.36 -1.44 -2.77
C SER A 105 6.38 -1.43 -4.30
N LEU A 106 7.55 -1.32 -4.92
CA LEU A 106 7.69 -1.33 -6.39
C LEU A 106 7.31 -2.69 -7.00
N ILE A 107 7.78 -3.78 -6.39
CA ILE A 107 7.48 -5.15 -6.85
C ILE A 107 5.99 -5.45 -6.72
N GLN A 108 5.38 -5.11 -5.57
CA GLN A 108 3.97 -5.35 -5.32
C GLN A 108 3.08 -4.46 -6.20
N GLY A 109 3.48 -3.22 -6.46
CA GLY A 109 2.74 -2.29 -7.32
C GLY A 109 2.61 -2.79 -8.76
N ILE A 110 3.72 -3.14 -9.41
CA ILE A 110 3.67 -3.66 -10.79
C ILE A 110 2.97 -5.03 -10.88
N ALA A 111 3.08 -5.87 -9.85
CA ALA A 111 2.39 -7.14 -9.77
C ALA A 111 0.86 -6.93 -9.74
N LEU A 112 0.38 -5.94 -8.99
CA LEU A 112 -1.04 -5.61 -8.88
C LEU A 112 -1.64 -5.14 -10.22
N LEU A 113 -0.95 -4.25 -10.94
CA LEU A 113 -1.40 -3.83 -12.27
C LEU A 113 -1.34 -4.97 -13.29
N THR A 114 -0.36 -5.88 -13.16
CA THR A 114 -0.30 -7.08 -14.00
C THR A 114 -1.44 -8.05 -13.71
N LEU A 115 -1.86 -8.17 -12.45
CA LEU A 115 -3.03 -8.94 -12.06
C LEU A 115 -4.31 -8.37 -12.68
N TYR A 116 -4.49 -7.04 -12.69
CA TYR A 116 -5.64 -6.41 -13.33
C TYR A 116 -5.77 -6.85 -14.79
N VAL A 117 -4.71 -6.66 -15.57
CA VAL A 117 -4.70 -6.94 -17.01
C VAL A 117 -4.96 -8.42 -17.29
N ARG A 118 -4.39 -9.31 -16.48
CA ARG A 118 -4.49 -10.76 -16.70
C ARG A 118 -5.80 -11.39 -16.22
N SER A 119 -6.45 -10.81 -15.22
CA SER A 119 -7.55 -11.48 -14.50
C SER A 119 -8.83 -10.67 -14.39
N PHE A 120 -8.77 -9.34 -14.46
CA PHE A 120 -9.93 -8.47 -14.24
C PHE A 120 -10.39 -7.74 -15.51
N SER A 121 -9.47 -7.32 -16.38
CA SER A 121 -9.77 -6.60 -17.62
C SER A 121 -10.82 -7.33 -18.48
N SER A 122 -10.65 -8.64 -18.71
CA SER A 122 -11.61 -9.42 -19.50
C SER A 122 -12.92 -9.76 -18.80
N ALA A 123 -12.99 -9.61 -17.47
CA ALA A 123 -14.18 -9.95 -16.68
C ALA A 123 -15.13 -8.75 -16.52
N LEU A 124 -14.66 -7.53 -16.77
CA LEU A 124 -15.35 -6.26 -16.51
C LEU A 124 -15.78 -5.52 -17.80
N GLN A 125 -15.95 -6.25 -18.92
CA GLN A 125 -15.92 -5.73 -20.30
C GLN A 125 -16.97 -4.68 -20.70
N ASP A 126 -18.08 -4.51 -19.96
CA ASP A 126 -19.21 -3.71 -20.46
C ASP A 126 -18.98 -2.18 -20.46
N ASP A 127 -17.96 -1.64 -19.78
CA ASP A 127 -17.68 -0.18 -19.75
C ASP A 127 -16.19 0.20 -19.44
N SER A 128 -15.25 -0.75 -19.57
CA SER A 128 -13.89 -0.60 -18.98
C SER A 128 -12.77 -0.12 -19.92
N ALA A 129 -13.06 0.30 -21.16
CA ALA A 129 -12.03 0.60 -22.15
C ALA A 129 -11.00 1.68 -21.72
N ARG A 130 -11.46 2.74 -21.03
CA ARG A 130 -10.55 3.77 -20.49
C ARG A 130 -9.75 3.27 -19.29
N ALA A 131 -10.32 2.39 -18.46
CA ALA A 131 -9.62 1.78 -17.33
C ALA A 131 -8.50 0.84 -17.82
N ASP A 132 -8.78 0.04 -18.86
CA ASP A 132 -7.77 -0.81 -19.51
C ASP A 132 -6.63 0.02 -20.11
N ALA A 133 -6.99 1.10 -20.82
CA ALA A 133 -6.01 2.03 -21.40
C ALA A 133 -5.13 2.67 -20.32
N LEU A 134 -5.71 3.11 -19.19
CA LEU A 134 -4.99 3.67 -18.06
C LEU A 134 -3.96 2.69 -17.50
N VAL A 135 -4.39 1.46 -17.20
CA VAL A 135 -3.51 0.46 -16.57
C VAL A 135 -2.38 0.06 -17.52
N GLU A 136 -2.65 -0.14 -18.81
CA GLU A 136 -1.60 -0.45 -19.79
C GLU A 136 -0.58 0.68 -19.94
N GLU A 137 -1.05 1.93 -19.97
CA GLU A 137 -0.18 3.10 -20.07
C GLU A 137 0.69 3.27 -18.82
N LEU A 138 0.12 3.09 -17.62
CA LEU A 138 0.89 3.09 -16.37
C LEU A 138 1.95 1.99 -16.36
N ARG A 139 1.61 0.75 -16.76
CA ARG A 139 2.59 -0.34 -16.86
C ARG A 139 3.73 0.00 -17.81
N ARG A 140 3.43 0.65 -18.94
CA ARG A 140 4.43 1.11 -19.92
C ARG A 140 5.35 2.17 -19.30
N ARG A 141 4.80 3.15 -18.59
CA ARG A 141 5.57 4.21 -17.91
C ARG A 141 6.42 3.65 -16.76
N ILE A 142 5.89 2.72 -15.96
CA ILE A 142 6.62 2.00 -14.88
C ILE A 142 7.82 1.22 -15.45
N ARG A 143 7.65 0.52 -16.58
CA ARG A 143 8.76 -0.21 -17.20
C ARG A 143 9.91 0.73 -17.63
N ARG A 144 9.57 1.92 -18.15
CA ARG A 144 10.58 2.92 -18.54
C ARG A 144 11.27 3.50 -17.30
N GLY A 145 10.49 3.94 -16.31
CA GLY A 145 11.02 4.51 -15.07
C GLY A 145 11.86 3.51 -14.28
N GLY A 146 11.40 2.26 -14.15
CA GLY A 146 12.16 1.20 -13.51
C GLY A 146 13.52 0.92 -14.17
N ALA A 147 13.60 0.97 -15.51
CA ALA A 147 14.88 0.84 -16.21
C ALA A 147 15.83 2.02 -15.91
N ARG A 148 15.32 3.24 -15.77
CA ARG A 148 16.12 4.42 -15.40
C ARG A 148 16.61 4.35 -13.96
N LEU A 149 15.74 3.98 -13.02
CA LEU A 149 16.10 3.81 -11.62
C LEU A 149 17.16 2.73 -11.45
N ALA A 150 17.04 1.60 -12.16
CA ALA A 150 18.06 0.56 -12.20
C ALA A 150 19.39 1.05 -12.79
N GLY A 151 19.34 2.01 -13.72
CA GLY A 151 20.50 2.72 -14.27
C GLY A 151 21.08 3.80 -13.35
N GLY A 152 20.54 3.99 -12.14
CA GLY A 152 21.02 4.98 -11.18
C GLY A 152 20.53 6.40 -11.41
N ALA A 153 19.42 6.59 -12.16
CA ALA A 153 18.85 7.91 -12.36
C ALA A 153 18.43 8.53 -11.00
N PRO A 154 18.86 9.77 -10.69
CA PRO A 154 18.52 10.44 -9.43
C PRO A 154 17.06 10.92 -9.41
N ALA A 155 16.46 11.10 -10.59
CA ALA A 155 15.08 11.51 -10.74
C ALA A 155 14.42 10.86 -11.95
N LEU A 156 13.10 10.71 -11.89
CA LEU A 156 12.30 10.32 -13.04
C LEU A 156 11.73 11.54 -13.77
N PRO A 157 11.62 11.51 -15.11
CA PRO A 157 10.82 12.47 -15.87
C PRO A 157 9.37 12.49 -15.40
N SER A 158 8.68 13.60 -15.66
CA SER A 158 7.26 13.78 -15.30
C SER A 158 6.30 12.81 -16.01
N ASP A 159 6.73 12.16 -17.09
CA ASP A 159 5.94 11.17 -17.85
C ASP A 159 6.29 9.72 -17.50
N GLU A 160 7.10 9.48 -16.48
CA GLU A 160 7.49 8.13 -16.03
C GLU A 160 7.10 7.89 -14.57
N LEU A 161 6.91 6.61 -14.23
CA LEU A 161 6.56 6.18 -12.87
C LEU A 161 7.60 5.23 -12.32
N ALA A 162 7.76 5.25 -11.00
CA ALA A 162 8.46 4.21 -10.27
C ALA A 162 7.56 2.97 -10.13
N GLY A 163 6.27 3.17 -9.85
CA GLY A 163 5.26 2.11 -9.77
C GLY A 163 5.04 1.59 -8.35
N HIS A 164 4.85 2.49 -7.38
CA HIS A 164 4.64 2.11 -5.99
C HIS A 164 3.27 1.48 -5.75
N LEU A 165 3.23 0.53 -4.80
CA LEU A 165 2.01 -0.12 -4.38
C LEU A 165 0.90 0.88 -4.00
N ALA A 166 1.24 2.00 -3.39
CA ALA A 166 0.25 3.01 -2.99
C ALA A 166 -0.56 3.52 -4.19
N VAL A 167 0.14 4.01 -5.22
CA VAL A 167 -0.52 4.53 -6.43
C VAL A 167 -1.18 3.40 -7.20
N CYS A 168 -0.50 2.27 -7.38
CA CYS A 168 -1.04 1.12 -8.09
C CYS A 168 -2.30 0.55 -7.43
N THR A 169 -2.41 0.54 -6.09
CA THR A 169 -3.62 0.10 -5.38
C THR A 169 -4.78 1.06 -5.62
N GLY A 170 -4.55 2.37 -5.53
CA GLY A 170 -5.59 3.37 -5.81
C GLY A 170 -6.16 3.22 -7.23
N VAL A 171 -5.25 3.12 -8.22
CA VAL A 171 -5.61 2.86 -9.62
C VAL A 171 -6.38 1.55 -9.77
N PHE A 172 -5.80 0.45 -9.28
CA PHE A 172 -6.38 -0.89 -9.38
C PHE A 172 -7.80 -0.91 -8.81
N SER A 173 -7.98 -0.40 -7.59
CA SER A 173 -9.27 -0.39 -6.91
C SER A 173 -10.32 0.43 -7.65
N CYS A 174 -9.94 1.56 -8.24
CA CYS A 174 -10.84 2.34 -9.09
C CYS A 174 -11.23 1.54 -10.35
N CYS A 175 -10.26 0.95 -11.05
CA CYS A 175 -10.47 0.23 -12.30
C CYS A 175 -11.27 -1.07 -12.13
N VAL A 176 -11.21 -1.74 -10.97
CA VAL A 176 -12.05 -2.92 -10.68
C VAL A 176 -13.45 -2.58 -10.15
N GLY A 177 -13.74 -1.29 -9.95
CA GLY A 177 -15.04 -0.82 -9.46
C GLY A 177 -15.24 -0.97 -7.95
N LEU A 178 -14.16 -1.04 -7.17
CA LEU A 178 -14.24 -0.97 -5.70
C LEU A 178 -14.49 0.48 -5.27
N SER A 179 -15.37 0.73 -4.30
CA SER A 179 -15.51 2.07 -3.74
C SER A 179 -14.28 2.47 -2.92
N LEU A 180 -14.06 3.77 -2.78
CA LEU A 180 -12.94 4.32 -2.00
C LEU A 180 -12.96 3.83 -0.55
N GLU A 181 -14.13 3.84 0.10
CA GLU A 181 -14.31 3.36 1.48
C GLU A 181 -13.93 1.88 1.62
N ARG A 182 -14.40 1.04 0.67
CA ARG A 182 -14.06 -0.39 0.66
C ARG A 182 -12.59 -0.62 0.39
N MET A 183 -11.95 0.15 -0.50
CA MET A 183 -10.51 0.09 -0.72
C MET A 183 -9.73 0.35 0.57
N ILE A 184 -10.04 1.45 1.26
CA ILE A 184 -9.36 1.84 2.50
C ILE A 184 -9.50 0.74 3.54
N HIS A 185 -10.74 0.36 3.87
CA HIS A 185 -11.00 -0.65 4.89
C HIS A 185 -10.35 -1.99 4.53
N HIS A 186 -10.50 -2.44 3.28
CA HIS A 186 -9.95 -3.71 2.82
C HIS A 186 -8.42 -3.71 2.92
N HIS A 187 -7.76 -2.63 2.49
CA HIS A 187 -6.31 -2.56 2.49
C HIS A 187 -5.73 -2.52 3.92
N VAL A 188 -6.34 -1.76 4.84
CA VAL A 188 -5.96 -1.75 6.26
C VAL A 188 -6.12 -3.15 6.88
N PHE A 189 -7.22 -3.83 6.58
CA PHE A 189 -7.44 -5.22 7.00
C PHE A 189 -6.37 -6.17 6.45
N LEU A 190 -6.01 -6.05 5.16
CA LEU A 190 -4.97 -6.87 4.54
C LEU A 190 -3.61 -6.69 5.22
N GLN A 191 -3.24 -5.47 5.61
CA GLN A 191 -2.02 -5.20 6.35
C GLN A 191 -2.04 -5.88 7.73
N ALA A 192 -3.12 -5.71 8.49
CA ALA A 192 -3.28 -6.35 9.81
C ALA A 192 -3.20 -7.89 9.69
N ARG A 193 -3.90 -8.46 8.71
CA ARG A 193 -3.88 -9.89 8.42
C ARG A 193 -2.49 -10.37 8.00
N ASN A 194 -1.77 -9.61 7.18
CA ASN A 194 -0.41 -9.97 6.78
C ASN A 194 0.52 -10.05 7.99
N LEU A 195 0.45 -9.09 8.92
CA LEU A 195 1.25 -9.11 10.15
C LEU A 195 0.92 -10.31 11.05
N MET A 196 -0.35 -10.70 11.13
CA MET A 196 -0.75 -11.94 11.83
C MET A 196 -0.21 -13.20 11.13
N SER A 197 -0.28 -13.25 9.80
CA SER A 197 0.32 -14.34 9.02
C SER A 197 1.84 -14.42 9.23
N CYS A 198 2.51 -13.26 9.30
CA CYS A 198 3.93 -13.19 9.58
C CYS A 198 4.27 -13.68 10.99
N SER A 199 3.46 -13.32 11.99
CA SER A 199 3.61 -13.79 13.38
C SER A 199 3.49 -15.32 13.48
N ILE A 200 2.57 -15.93 12.73
CA ILE A 200 2.43 -17.39 12.65
C ILE A 200 3.69 -18.02 12.07
N ARG A 201 4.20 -17.49 10.96
CA ARG A 201 5.40 -18.00 10.28
C ARG A 201 6.68 -17.80 11.10
N LEU A 202 6.76 -16.74 11.90
CA LEU A 202 7.83 -16.50 12.88
C LEU A 202 7.68 -17.35 14.15
N ASN A 203 6.61 -18.13 14.27
CA ASN A 203 6.29 -18.93 15.44
C ASN A 203 6.18 -18.10 16.74
N THR A 204 5.79 -16.82 16.64
CA THR A 204 5.56 -15.95 17.81
C THR A 204 4.12 -16.04 18.31
N ILE A 205 3.16 -16.21 17.39
CA ILE A 205 1.73 -16.36 17.69
C ILE A 205 1.18 -17.54 16.89
N GLY A 206 0.51 -18.49 17.56
CA GLY A 206 -0.11 -19.63 16.89
C GLY A 206 -1.35 -19.26 16.04
N PRO A 207 -1.74 -20.09 15.06
CA PRO A 207 -2.80 -19.75 14.08
C PRO A 207 -4.16 -19.48 14.72
N TYR A 208 -4.57 -20.27 15.72
CA TYR A 208 -5.85 -20.04 16.42
C TYR A 208 -5.87 -18.70 17.17
N LEU A 209 -4.76 -18.35 17.81
CA LEU A 209 -4.64 -17.09 18.53
C LEU A 209 -4.64 -15.92 17.56
N ALA A 210 -3.89 -16.00 16.46
CA ALA A 210 -3.88 -14.98 15.42
C ALA A 210 -5.29 -14.70 14.85
N HIS A 211 -6.06 -15.76 14.56
CA HIS A 211 -7.44 -15.59 14.09
C HIS A 211 -8.38 -15.05 15.17
N ARG A 212 -8.18 -15.42 16.44
CA ARG A 212 -8.92 -14.80 17.55
C ARG A 212 -8.64 -13.30 17.60
N LEU A 213 -7.37 -12.89 17.57
CA LEU A 213 -6.96 -11.47 17.58
C LEU A 213 -7.55 -10.71 16.39
N LEU A 214 -7.58 -11.30 15.19
CA LEU A 214 -8.24 -10.71 14.01
C LEU A 214 -9.75 -10.50 14.22
N ALA A 215 -10.42 -11.44 14.89
CA ALA A 215 -11.85 -11.38 15.14
C ALA A 215 -12.25 -10.48 16.32
N SER A 216 -11.36 -10.31 17.31
CA SER A 216 -11.59 -9.48 18.50
C SER A 216 -10.81 -8.18 18.45
N ASP A 217 -9.52 -8.20 18.79
CA ASP A 217 -8.72 -7.02 19.17
C ASP A 217 -8.37 -6.14 17.97
N LEU A 218 -8.07 -6.75 16.82
CA LEU A 218 -7.66 -6.03 15.62
C LEU A 218 -8.85 -5.47 14.83
N ARG A 219 -10.06 -6.01 15.00
CA ARG A 219 -11.25 -5.49 14.32
C ARG A 219 -11.52 -4.01 14.63
N PRO A 220 -11.69 -3.58 15.90
CA PRO A 220 -11.93 -2.18 16.22
C PRO A 220 -10.72 -1.29 15.91
N LEU A 221 -9.50 -1.84 15.89
CA LEU A 221 -8.30 -1.13 15.44
C LEU A 221 -8.37 -0.84 13.93
N VAL A 222 -8.68 -1.84 13.11
CA VAL A 222 -8.84 -1.66 11.65
C VAL A 222 -9.95 -0.66 11.35
N GLU A 223 -11.11 -0.77 12.02
CA GLU A 223 -12.22 0.17 11.86
C GLU A 223 -11.79 1.61 12.24
N ARG A 224 -11.08 1.78 13.36
CA ARG A 224 -10.57 3.09 13.81
C ARG A 224 -9.56 3.69 12.82
N ILE A 225 -8.59 2.89 12.36
CA ILE A 225 -7.55 3.36 11.44
C ILE A 225 -8.13 3.70 10.06
N ALA A 226 -9.08 2.89 9.56
CA ALA A 226 -9.77 3.19 8.31
C ALA A 226 -10.58 4.50 8.41
N ALA A 227 -11.17 4.79 9.57
CA ALA A 227 -11.91 6.02 9.82
C ALA A 227 -11.00 7.25 10.06
N SER A 228 -9.74 7.06 10.47
CA SER A 228 -8.80 8.15 10.72
C SER A 228 -8.10 8.68 9.47
N VAL A 229 -8.37 8.11 8.29
CA VAL A 229 -7.75 8.55 7.04
C VAL A 229 -8.25 9.95 6.69
N SER A 230 -7.33 10.92 6.74
CA SER A 230 -7.62 12.29 6.30
C SER A 230 -7.86 12.30 4.79
N CYS A 231 -9.09 12.60 4.38
CA CYS A 231 -9.40 12.84 2.98
C CYS A 231 -8.67 14.08 2.46
N GLU A 232 -8.47 15.07 3.33
CA GLU A 232 -7.82 16.36 3.06
C GLU A 232 -6.35 16.20 2.72
N ALA A 233 -5.63 15.31 3.42
CA ALA A 233 -4.24 14.99 3.08
C ALA A 233 -4.11 14.44 1.64
N GLY A 234 -5.08 13.63 1.19
CA GLY A 234 -5.14 13.15 -0.19
C GLY A 234 -5.48 14.25 -1.20
N ASP A 235 -6.33 15.20 -0.83
CA ASP A 235 -6.73 16.32 -1.69
C ASP A 235 -5.59 17.35 -1.84
N LYS A 236 -4.82 17.60 -0.78
CA LYS A 236 -3.61 18.44 -0.84
C LYS A 236 -2.53 17.85 -1.77
N LEU A 237 -2.42 16.53 -1.89
CA LEU A 237 -1.47 15.88 -2.80
C LEU A 237 -1.81 16.07 -4.29
N ILE A 238 -3.08 16.35 -4.61
CA ILE A 238 -3.55 16.52 -6.00
C ILE A 238 -3.75 18.00 -6.36
N ALA A 239 -3.80 18.90 -5.38
CA ALA A 239 -3.92 20.33 -5.61
C ALA A 239 -2.65 20.85 -6.32
N GLU A 240 -2.81 21.44 -7.51
CA GLU A 240 -1.70 22.01 -8.29
C GLU A 240 -1.24 23.39 -7.75
N ASN A 241 -2.06 24.02 -6.92
CA ASN A 241 -1.78 25.32 -6.32
C ASN A 241 -1.49 25.13 -4.83
N GLY A 242 -0.22 25.27 -4.46
CA GLY A 242 0.18 25.49 -3.07
C GLY A 242 -0.32 26.86 -2.66
N ASP A 243 -1.55 26.94 -2.15
CA ASP A 243 -1.83 27.97 -1.16
C ASP A 243 -1.01 27.56 0.07
N ASP A 244 0.14 28.22 0.24
CA ASP A 244 1.05 28.17 1.40
C ASP A 244 0.33 28.77 2.64
N ASP A 245 -0.88 28.29 2.95
CA ASP A 245 -1.47 28.53 4.25
C ASP A 245 -0.76 27.57 5.22
N ASP A 246 0.18 28.13 6.00
CA ASP A 246 1.05 27.56 7.04
C ASP A 246 0.31 26.72 8.14
N GLU A 247 -0.97 26.36 7.97
CA GLU A 247 -1.70 25.44 8.85
C GLU A 247 -1.40 23.96 8.46
N ASP A 248 -0.13 23.61 8.67
CA ASP A 248 0.60 22.40 8.27
C ASP A 248 0.23 21.11 9.05
N LEU A 249 -1.02 20.94 9.48
CA LEU A 249 -1.41 19.80 10.34
C LEU A 249 -1.84 18.53 9.59
N ASP A 250 -2.21 18.65 8.31
CA ASP A 250 -2.74 17.53 7.49
C ASP A 250 -1.84 17.19 6.30
N LEU A 251 -0.53 17.06 6.55
CA LEU A 251 0.44 16.58 5.56
C LEU A 251 0.72 15.09 5.73
N VAL A 252 1.05 14.44 4.60
CA VAL A 252 1.59 13.09 4.61
C VAL A 252 2.86 13.05 5.44
N CYS A 253 2.89 12.18 6.45
CA CYS A 253 4.04 12.07 7.33
C CYS A 253 4.25 10.64 7.83
N THR A 254 5.49 10.34 8.22
CA THR A 254 5.83 9.14 8.98
C THR A 254 5.56 9.40 10.46
N THR A 255 4.61 8.70 11.05
CA THR A 255 4.26 8.84 12.48
C THR A 255 5.02 7.86 13.37
N TRP A 256 5.73 6.89 12.77
CA TRP A 256 6.50 5.89 13.51
C TRP A 256 7.92 5.67 12.95
N PRO A 257 8.86 6.59 13.21
CA PRO A 257 10.23 6.51 12.69
C PRO A 257 11.00 5.25 13.11
N LEU A 258 10.71 4.72 14.31
CA LEU A 258 11.33 3.48 14.79
C LEU A 258 11.02 2.30 13.86
N GLY A 259 9.79 2.20 13.35
CA GLY A 259 9.38 1.17 12.41
C GLY A 259 10.21 1.21 11.13
N GLU A 260 10.41 2.41 10.57
CA GLU A 260 11.22 2.61 9.37
C GLU A 260 12.68 2.18 9.57
N ILE A 261 13.29 2.58 10.69
CA ILE A 261 14.67 2.21 11.03
C ILE A 261 14.80 0.69 11.17
N ILE A 262 13.88 0.05 11.90
CA ILE A 262 13.92 -1.40 12.13
C ILE A 262 13.70 -2.16 10.83
N GLN A 263 12.72 -1.77 10.02
CA GLN A 263 12.45 -2.42 8.75
C GLN A 263 13.61 -2.25 7.76
N ALA A 264 14.28 -1.10 7.72
CA ALA A 264 15.46 -0.90 6.89
C ALA A 264 16.63 -1.83 7.26
N ARG A 265 16.68 -2.33 8.50
CA ARG A 265 17.69 -3.30 8.96
C ARG A 265 17.36 -4.74 8.58
N HIS A 266 16.22 -5.00 7.94
CA HIS A 266 15.82 -6.35 7.53
C HIS A 266 16.87 -7.03 6.63
N ASP A 267 17.50 -6.28 5.72
CA ASP A 267 18.58 -6.80 4.86
C ASP A 267 19.88 -7.15 5.62
N GLN A 268 20.02 -6.69 6.87
CA GLN A 268 21.18 -6.97 7.73
C GLN A 268 21.00 -8.23 8.60
N LEU A 269 19.82 -8.86 8.57
CA LEU A 269 19.55 -10.07 9.35
C LEU A 269 20.37 -11.25 8.82
N HIS A 270 21.03 -11.97 9.72
CA HIS A 270 21.82 -13.16 9.38
C HIS A 270 20.97 -14.29 8.79
N SER A 271 19.76 -14.49 9.32
CA SER A 271 18.77 -15.45 8.82
C SER A 271 17.47 -14.71 8.52
N ARG A 272 16.87 -15.00 7.37
CA ARG A 272 15.64 -14.35 6.88
C ARG A 272 14.66 -15.38 6.37
N LEU A 273 13.43 -15.31 6.85
CA LEU A 273 12.27 -16.08 6.42
C LEU A 273 11.43 -15.32 5.39
N PHE A 274 11.46 -14.00 5.43
CA PHE A 274 10.73 -13.12 4.52
C PHE A 274 11.69 -12.44 3.55
N ASN A 275 11.19 -12.13 2.35
CA ASN A 275 11.92 -11.32 1.38
C ASN A 275 11.22 -9.95 1.36
N SER A 276 11.60 -9.11 2.32
CA SER A 276 10.99 -7.79 2.52
C SER A 276 11.65 -6.74 1.63
#